data_AF-A0A1R3WJD6-F1
#
_entry.id   AF-A0A1R3WJD6-F1
#
_cell.length_a   1.000
_cell.length_b   1.000
_cell.length_c   1.000
_cell.angle_alpha   90.00
_cell.angle_beta   90.00
_cell.angle_gamma   90.00
#
_symmetry.space_group_name_H-M   'P 1'
#
loop_
_entity.id
_entity.type
_entity.pdbx_description
1 polymer ?
#
loop_
_entity_poly.entity_id
_entity_poly.type
_entity_poly.pdbx_seq_one_letter_code
_entity_poly.pdbx_strand_id
1 'polypeptide(L)'
;MALTPDDVVTKQFQHVRFKEGFDPDEVDDFLDEIVVEWRKTIEENDQLKAKLAEYEAGGAPAAASTEAPAAEVVEEVPAAEAAPEPAVEAAAPASGGAAASAGIIELAQRLHDEHVAEGVAQRDQLISDAQAQANQIVSEAEARGRDEMAKLERERTALEGRITELRNFERDYRAQLRSYMEGKLRDLETTATSSGSTPVSAIGL
;
A
#
# COMPACT_ATOMS: atom_id res chain seq x y z
N MET A 1 3.22 -12.95 22.62
CA MET A 1 1.85 -12.62 22.15
C MET A 1 0.96 -13.83 22.45
N ALA A 2 -0.35 -13.64 22.70
CA ALA A 2 -1.24 -14.73 23.14
C ALA A 2 -1.75 -15.64 22.00
N LEU A 3 -1.49 -15.26 20.75
CA LEU A 3 -1.83 -16.00 19.54
C LEU A 3 -0.69 -15.78 18.52
N THR A 4 -0.32 -16.83 17.80
CA THR A 4 0.66 -16.81 16.70
C THR A 4 -0.06 -17.02 15.36
N PRO A 5 0.55 -16.63 14.22
CA PRO A 5 -0.04 -16.90 12.90
C PRO A 5 -0.34 -18.38 12.68
N ASP A 6 0.49 -19.27 13.23
CA ASP A 6 0.31 -20.72 13.09
C ASP A 6 -0.87 -21.26 13.96
N ASP A 7 -1.23 -20.55 15.03
CA ASP A 7 -2.42 -20.87 15.85
C ASP A 7 -3.73 -20.57 15.12
N VAL A 8 -3.70 -19.68 14.12
CA VAL A 8 -4.87 -19.34 13.30
C VAL A 8 -5.08 -20.39 12.22
N VAL A 9 -4.02 -20.83 11.55
CA VAL A 9 -4.07 -21.89 10.52
C VAL A 9 -4.55 -23.22 11.11
N THR A 10 -4.19 -23.51 12.35
CA THR A 10 -4.61 -24.76 13.03
C THR A 10 -5.98 -24.66 13.70
N LYS A 11 -6.66 -23.50 13.62
CA LYS A 11 -7.92 -23.25 14.31
C LYS A 11 -9.10 -23.87 13.56
N GLN A 12 -9.74 -24.88 14.19
CA GLN A 12 -10.98 -25.45 13.67
C GLN A 12 -12.21 -24.86 14.39
N PHE A 13 -13.15 -24.33 13.61
CA PHE A 13 -14.43 -23.82 14.12
C PHE A 13 -15.50 -24.92 14.16
N GLN A 14 -16.41 -24.84 15.13
CA GLN A 14 -17.53 -25.77 15.23
C GLN A 14 -18.63 -25.40 14.23
N HIS A 15 -19.04 -26.35 13.39
CA HIS A 15 -20.11 -26.14 12.42
C HIS A 15 -21.48 -26.07 13.11
N VAL A 16 -22.12 -24.90 13.08
CA VAL A 16 -23.49 -24.70 13.62
C VAL A 16 -24.54 -25.07 12.56
N ARG A 17 -25.31 -26.15 12.80
CA ARG A 17 -26.34 -26.67 11.86
C ARG A 17 -27.72 -26.02 11.98
N PHE A 18 -27.97 -25.23 13.03
CA PHE A 18 -29.33 -24.77 13.38
C PHE A 18 -29.47 -23.23 13.46
N LYS A 19 -28.45 -22.48 13.03
CA LYS A 19 -28.46 -21.01 12.93
C LYS A 19 -27.75 -20.59 11.64
N GLU A 20 -28.09 -19.43 11.09
CA GLU A 20 -27.32 -18.79 10.02
C GLU A 20 -25.87 -18.63 10.50
N GLY A 21 -25.00 -19.48 9.97
CA GLY A 21 -23.57 -19.49 10.24
C GLY A 21 -22.83 -18.87 9.07
N PHE A 22 -21.57 -18.51 9.30
CA PHE A 22 -20.66 -18.14 8.24
C PHE A 22 -20.34 -19.37 7.38
N ASP A 23 -20.16 -19.15 6.08
CA ASP A 23 -19.73 -20.21 5.16
C ASP A 23 -18.31 -20.65 5.54
N PRO A 24 -18.05 -21.95 5.80
CA PRO A 24 -16.71 -22.42 6.15
C PRO A 24 -15.66 -22.03 5.12
N ASP A 25 -15.99 -22.06 3.82
CA ASP A 25 -15.03 -21.77 2.76
C ASP A 25 -14.65 -20.27 2.74
N GLU A 26 -15.63 -19.38 2.97
CA GLU A 26 -15.38 -17.92 3.07
C GLU A 26 -14.55 -17.56 4.31
N VAL A 27 -14.78 -18.27 5.42
CA VAL A 27 -13.99 -18.11 6.64
C VAL A 27 -12.55 -18.56 6.40
N ASP A 28 -12.34 -19.69 5.74
CA ASP A 28 -11.00 -20.20 5.45
C ASP A 28 -10.23 -19.24 4.51
N ASP A 29 -10.85 -18.72 3.44
CA ASP A 29 -10.24 -17.73 2.54
C ASP A 29 -9.84 -16.43 3.29
N PHE A 30 -10.69 -15.94 4.19
CA PHE A 30 -10.42 -14.74 4.98
C PHE A 30 -9.30 -14.95 6.02
N LEU A 31 -9.21 -16.16 6.60
CA LEU A 31 -8.15 -16.49 7.55
C LEU A 31 -6.79 -16.63 6.86
N ASP A 32 -6.74 -17.13 5.62
CA ASP A 32 -5.51 -17.16 4.82
C ASP A 32 -4.98 -15.76 4.54
N GLU A 33 -5.85 -14.81 4.20
CA GLU A 33 -5.48 -13.40 4.01
C GLU A 33 -4.92 -12.79 5.31
N ILE A 34 -5.61 -13.00 6.44
CA ILE A 34 -5.15 -12.52 7.75
C ILE A 34 -3.78 -13.09 8.10
N VAL A 35 -3.52 -14.38 7.86
CA VAL A 35 -2.24 -15.01 8.21
C VAL A 35 -1.08 -14.41 7.41
N VAL A 36 -1.30 -14.11 6.12
CA VAL A 36 -0.30 -13.44 5.27
C VAL A 36 0.01 -12.04 5.80
N GLU A 37 -1.02 -11.24 6.08
CA GLU A 37 -0.84 -9.88 6.61
C GLU A 37 -0.20 -9.87 7.99
N TRP A 38 -0.53 -10.85 8.84
CA TRP A 38 -0.03 -10.91 10.20
C TRP A 38 1.44 -11.33 10.23
N ARG A 39 1.87 -12.24 9.36
CA ARG A 39 3.30 -12.55 9.15
C ARG A 39 4.07 -11.33 8.65
N LYS A 40 3.53 -10.63 7.65
CA LYS A 40 4.12 -9.38 7.15
C LYS A 40 4.26 -8.33 8.26
N THR A 41 3.23 -8.17 9.08
CA THR A 41 3.26 -7.22 10.22
C THR A 41 4.32 -7.58 11.26
N ILE A 42 4.52 -8.88 11.53
CA ILE A 42 5.57 -9.35 12.44
C ILE A 42 6.95 -9.04 11.86
N GLU A 43 7.18 -9.34 10.57
CA GLU A 43 8.43 -9.02 9.89
C GLU A 43 8.71 -7.51 9.88
N GLU A 44 7.72 -6.69 9.60
CA GLU A 44 7.83 -5.23 9.68
C GLU A 44 8.11 -4.76 11.11
N ASN A 45 7.49 -5.37 12.12
CA ASN A 45 7.75 -5.04 13.53
C ASN A 45 9.18 -5.40 13.95
N ASP A 46 9.67 -6.54 13.50
CA ASP A 46 11.03 -7.00 13.77
C ASP A 46 12.05 -6.12 13.04
N GLN A 47 11.77 -5.71 11.79
CA GLN A 47 12.59 -4.73 11.06
C GLN A 47 12.60 -3.36 11.73
N LEU A 48 11.46 -2.87 12.22
CA LEU A 48 11.38 -1.60 12.93
C LEU A 48 12.11 -1.66 14.27
N LYS A 49 11.99 -2.76 15.00
CA LYS A 49 12.75 -2.99 16.23
C LYS A 49 14.25 -3.09 15.96
N ALA A 50 14.67 -3.74 14.88
CA ALA A 50 16.08 -3.79 14.48
C ALA A 50 16.60 -2.37 14.18
N LYS A 51 15.87 -1.58 13.39
CA LYS A 51 16.20 -0.18 13.12
C LYS A 51 16.26 0.65 14.40
N LEU A 52 15.28 0.51 15.30
CA LEU A 52 15.29 1.20 16.59
C LEU A 52 16.47 0.78 17.46
N ALA A 53 16.81 -0.52 17.50
CA ALA A 53 18.00 -0.99 18.21
C ALA A 53 19.29 -0.42 17.62
N GLU A 54 19.39 -0.25 16.29
CA GLU A 54 20.52 0.42 15.63
C GLU A 54 20.59 1.92 15.97
N TYR A 55 19.44 2.60 16.02
CA TYR A 55 19.35 4.00 16.46
C TYR A 55 19.67 4.16 17.96
N GLU A 56 19.18 3.25 18.81
CA GLU A 56 19.37 3.27 20.27
C GLU A 56 20.79 2.83 20.68
N ALA A 57 21.44 1.96 19.90
CA ALA A 57 22.83 1.54 20.10
C ALA A 57 23.86 2.60 19.67
N GLY A 58 23.42 3.79 19.24
CA GLY A 58 24.29 4.96 19.01
C GLY A 58 24.44 5.40 17.55
N GLY A 59 23.59 4.93 16.63
CA GLY A 59 23.60 5.38 15.24
C GLY A 59 22.80 6.67 15.03
N ALA A 60 23.47 7.82 14.99
CA ALA A 60 22.96 8.95 14.20
C ALA A 60 22.92 8.55 12.71
N PRO A 61 21.95 9.02 11.90
CA PRO A 61 21.71 8.46 10.58
C PRO A 61 22.87 8.84 9.64
N ALA A 62 23.64 7.84 9.20
CA ALA A 62 24.40 7.95 7.97
C ALA A 62 23.58 7.28 6.86
N ALA A 63 23.04 8.12 6.00
CA ALA A 63 22.76 7.88 4.58
C ALA A 63 22.38 6.44 4.16
N ALA A 64 21.14 6.31 3.69
CA ALA A 64 20.85 5.37 2.62
C ALA A 64 21.71 5.76 1.40
N SER A 65 22.77 4.99 1.13
CA SER A 65 23.39 4.83 -0.19
C SER A 65 23.79 3.37 -0.37
N THR A 66 23.36 2.85 -1.51
CA THR A 66 23.47 1.51 -2.08
C THR A 66 24.91 1.04 -2.42
N GLU A 67 25.13 -0.27 -2.25
CA GLU A 67 26.03 -1.22 -2.97
C GLU A 67 27.59 -1.10 -2.97
N ALA A 68 28.22 -2.04 -2.24
CA ALA A 68 29.33 -2.98 -2.59
C ALA A 68 30.78 -2.49 -2.91
N PRO A 69 31.84 -3.33 -2.78
CA PRO A 69 32.20 -4.29 -1.72
C PRO A 69 33.71 -4.22 -1.28
N ALA A 70 34.08 -5.05 -0.29
CA ALA A 70 35.43 -5.58 0.02
C ALA A 70 36.47 -4.66 0.71
N ALA A 71 36.72 -4.90 2.00
CA ALA A 71 37.87 -5.68 2.49
C ALA A 71 37.98 -5.56 4.02
N GLU A 72 38.02 -6.73 4.68
CA GLU A 72 38.38 -6.90 6.09
C GLU A 72 39.80 -6.38 6.37
N VAL A 73 40.04 -5.90 7.59
CA VAL A 73 40.87 -6.56 8.62
C VAL A 73 41.32 -5.49 9.64
N VAL A 74 40.71 -5.57 10.83
CA VAL A 74 41.31 -5.56 12.19
C VAL A 74 42.33 -4.47 12.52
N GLU A 75 42.08 -3.65 13.56
CA GLU A 75 42.70 -3.83 14.90
C GLU A 75 42.19 -2.80 15.93
N GLU A 76 41.69 -3.32 17.05
CA GLU A 76 41.54 -2.66 18.35
C GLU A 76 42.82 -1.96 18.81
N VAL A 77 42.75 -0.76 19.40
CA VAL A 77 43.43 -0.47 20.68
C VAL A 77 42.72 0.66 21.45
N PRO A 78 42.42 0.48 22.76
CA PRO A 78 41.85 1.50 23.64
C PRO A 78 42.91 2.47 24.21
N ALA A 79 42.39 3.52 24.85
CA ALA A 79 43.14 4.57 25.52
C ALA A 79 44.09 4.09 26.63
N ALA A 80 45.33 4.57 26.60
CA ALA A 80 46.04 5.26 27.69
C ALA A 80 47.49 5.50 27.27
N GLU A 81 48.06 6.65 27.67
CA GLU A 81 49.37 6.78 28.32
C GLU A 81 50.08 8.09 27.98
N ALA A 82 50.69 8.61 29.03
CA ALA A 82 51.29 9.92 29.17
C ALA A 82 52.58 10.11 28.36
N ALA A 83 52.90 11.39 28.18
CA ALA A 83 54.19 12.03 27.86
C ALA A 83 55.44 11.13 27.67
N PRO A 84 56.29 11.48 26.69
CA PRO A 84 57.37 12.41 27.05
C PRO A 84 57.66 13.49 25.99
N GLU A 85 58.32 14.54 26.46
CA GLU A 85 58.98 15.59 25.67
C GLU A 85 59.93 15.02 24.61
N PRO A 86 60.21 15.80 23.55
CA PRO A 86 61.59 16.27 23.46
C PRO A 86 61.67 17.79 23.31
N ALA A 87 62.59 18.36 24.06
CA ALA A 87 63.18 19.65 23.80
C ALA A 87 63.83 19.65 22.40
N VAL A 88 63.47 20.65 21.59
CA VAL A 88 64.38 21.23 20.59
C VAL A 88 64.43 22.73 20.83
N GLU A 89 65.57 23.16 21.36
CA GLU A 89 65.97 24.54 21.50
C GLU A 89 66.67 25.00 20.21
N ALA A 90 66.49 26.28 19.88
CA ALA A 90 67.21 27.10 18.90
C ALA A 90 66.81 27.03 17.41
N ALA A 91 66.16 28.08 16.91
CA ALA A 91 66.86 29.17 16.21
C ALA A 91 65.90 30.24 15.62
N ALA A 92 66.23 31.49 15.89
CA ALA A 92 65.89 32.79 15.29
C ALA A 92 64.91 32.91 14.08
N PRO A 93 64.18 34.05 13.99
CA PRO A 93 63.29 34.35 12.88
C PRO A 93 64.10 34.68 11.62
N ALA A 94 64.06 33.79 10.62
CA ALA A 94 64.58 34.10 9.29
C ALA A 94 63.49 34.82 8.49
N SER A 95 63.72 36.09 8.21
CA SER A 95 62.89 36.99 7.41
C SER A 95 62.87 36.62 5.93
N GLY A 96 62.30 35.46 5.60
CA GLY A 96 62.00 34.99 4.24
C GLY A 96 60.68 34.20 4.12
N GLY A 97 59.99 33.92 5.24
CA GLY A 97 58.81 33.05 5.28
C GLY A 97 57.47 33.70 4.93
N ALA A 98 57.34 35.03 5.02
CA ALA A 98 56.06 35.72 4.82
C ALA A 98 55.47 35.55 3.41
N ALA A 99 56.31 35.48 2.38
CA ALA A 99 55.88 35.26 1.00
C ALA A 99 55.46 33.80 0.73
N ALA A 100 56.14 32.82 1.35
CA ALA A 100 55.79 31.40 1.23
C ALA A 100 54.48 31.09 2.00
N SER A 101 54.30 31.67 3.19
CA SER A 101 53.05 31.56 3.96
C SER A 101 51.87 32.23 3.25
N ALA A 102 52.09 33.38 2.60
CA ALA A 102 51.06 34.06 1.80
C ALA A 102 50.60 33.19 0.61
N GLY A 103 51.53 32.55 -0.11
CA GLY A 103 51.18 31.64 -1.22
C GLY A 103 50.44 30.38 -0.76
N ILE A 104 50.73 29.86 0.44
CA ILE A 104 50.00 28.72 1.01
C ILE A 104 48.57 29.11 1.39
N ILE A 105 48.36 30.31 1.94
CA ILE A 105 47.02 30.80 2.29
C ILE A 105 46.19 31.04 1.02
N GLU A 106 46.77 31.60 -0.04
CA GLU A 106 46.09 31.82 -1.32
C GLU A 106 45.69 30.49 -1.98
N LEU A 107 46.55 29.48 -1.93
CA LEU A 107 46.23 28.14 -2.40
C LEU A 107 45.13 27.49 -1.56
N ALA A 108 45.16 27.66 -0.23
CA ALA A 108 44.12 27.15 0.66
C ALA A 108 42.76 27.82 0.43
N GLN A 109 42.74 29.13 0.19
CA GLN A 109 41.51 29.87 -0.18
C GLN A 109 40.95 29.37 -1.51
N ARG A 110 41.81 29.17 -2.51
CA ARG A 110 41.39 28.68 -3.82
C ARG A 110 40.81 27.26 -3.76
N LEU A 111 41.46 26.37 -3.01
CA LEU A 111 40.96 25.01 -2.77
C LEU A 111 39.63 25.03 -2.00
N HIS A 112 39.49 25.94 -1.04
CA HIS A 112 38.24 26.11 -0.31
C HIS A 112 37.10 26.57 -1.22
N ASP A 113 37.35 27.60 -2.04
CA ASP A 113 36.36 28.12 -2.98
C ASP A 113 35.95 27.06 -4.01
N GLU A 114 36.90 26.23 -4.45
CA GLU A 114 36.63 25.09 -5.33
C GLU A 114 35.73 24.05 -4.66
N HIS A 115 36.04 23.62 -3.44
CA HIS A 115 35.18 22.70 -2.68
C HIS A 115 33.80 23.28 -2.35
N VAL A 116 33.71 24.58 -2.10
CA VAL A 116 32.41 25.26 -1.90
C VAL A 116 31.60 25.24 -3.20
N ALA A 117 32.23 25.53 -4.34
CA ALA A 117 31.57 25.47 -5.63
C ALA A 117 31.11 24.05 -5.98
N GLU A 118 31.95 23.04 -5.73
CA GLU A 118 31.60 21.63 -5.89
C GLU A 118 30.43 21.22 -4.99
N GLY A 119 30.45 21.62 -3.71
CA GLY A 119 29.37 21.33 -2.77
C GLY A 119 28.05 21.99 -3.17
N VAL A 120 28.09 23.23 -3.66
CA VAL A 120 26.90 23.93 -4.19
C VAL A 120 26.37 23.22 -5.43
N ALA A 121 27.23 22.84 -6.37
CA ALA A 121 26.82 22.12 -7.58
C ALA A 121 26.19 20.75 -7.25
N GLN A 122 26.80 19.99 -6.33
CA GLN A 122 26.26 18.70 -5.88
C GLN A 122 24.90 18.88 -5.17
N ARG A 123 24.78 19.88 -4.31
CA ARG A 123 23.51 20.22 -3.65
C ARG A 123 22.42 20.53 -4.69
N ASP A 124 22.73 21.39 -5.66
CA ASP A 124 21.76 21.83 -6.65
C ASP A 124 21.34 20.66 -7.56
N GLN A 125 22.27 19.78 -7.92
CA GLN A 125 21.98 18.53 -8.62
C GLN A 125 21.05 17.61 -7.80
N LEU A 126 21.35 17.41 -6.52
CA LEU A 126 20.53 16.57 -5.65
C LEU A 126 19.13 17.15 -5.45
N ILE A 127 19.01 18.48 -5.35
CA ILE A 127 17.71 19.16 -5.28
C ILE A 127 16.94 18.96 -6.60
N SER A 128 17.58 19.12 -7.76
CA SER A 128 16.90 18.93 -9.04
C SER A 128 16.43 17.49 -9.23
N ASP A 129 17.25 16.52 -8.83
CA ASP A 129 16.92 15.10 -8.94
C ASP A 129 15.76 14.74 -8.00
N ALA A 130 15.79 15.22 -6.75
CA ALA A 130 14.71 15.03 -5.79
C ALA A 130 13.40 15.68 -6.26
N GLN A 131 13.46 16.89 -6.86
CA GLN A 131 12.30 17.55 -7.43
C GLN A 131 11.74 16.79 -8.63
N ALA A 132 12.58 16.27 -9.51
CA ALA A 132 12.16 15.45 -10.64
C ALA A 132 11.45 14.17 -10.17
N GLN A 133 12.02 13.48 -9.18
CA GLN A 133 11.41 12.29 -8.59
C GLN A 133 10.08 12.61 -7.90
N ALA A 134 10.01 13.70 -7.13
CA ALA A 134 8.76 14.13 -6.49
C ALA A 134 7.66 14.41 -7.52
N ASN A 135 7.99 15.15 -8.59
CA ASN A 135 7.04 15.43 -9.67
C ASN A 135 6.59 14.14 -10.38
N GLN A 136 7.51 13.19 -10.59
CA GLN A 136 7.18 11.89 -11.16
C GLN A 136 6.19 11.11 -10.28
N ILE A 137 6.49 10.99 -8.98
CA ILE A 137 5.61 10.31 -8.01
C ILE A 137 4.22 10.96 -7.96
N VAL A 138 4.16 12.29 -7.91
CA VAL A 138 2.87 13.02 -7.92
C VAL A 138 2.11 12.75 -9.21
N SER A 139 2.75 12.83 -10.37
CA SER A 139 2.10 12.58 -11.66
C SER A 139 1.59 11.15 -11.80
N GLU A 140 2.33 10.17 -11.27
CA GLU A 140 1.93 8.77 -11.26
C GLU A 140 0.77 8.51 -10.29
N ALA A 141 0.81 9.10 -9.09
CA ALA A 141 -0.27 9.03 -8.12
C ALA A 141 -1.56 9.66 -8.68
N GLU A 142 -1.47 10.81 -9.35
CA GLU A 142 -2.59 11.47 -10.01
C GLU A 142 -3.13 10.64 -11.20
N ALA A 143 -2.25 9.99 -11.96
CA ALA A 143 -2.66 9.09 -13.04
C ALA A 143 -3.43 7.88 -12.49
N ARG A 144 -2.87 7.17 -11.50
CA ARG A 144 -3.52 6.04 -10.83
C ARG A 144 -4.86 6.45 -10.21
N GLY A 145 -4.90 7.63 -9.56
CA GLY A 145 -6.14 8.16 -8.98
C GLY A 145 -7.22 8.40 -10.04
N ARG A 146 -6.87 8.95 -11.20
CA ARG A 146 -7.81 9.13 -12.31
C ARG A 146 -8.30 7.80 -12.88
N ASP A 147 -7.42 6.81 -12.99
CA ASP A 147 -7.77 5.49 -13.52
C ASP A 147 -8.73 4.73 -12.59
N GLU A 148 -8.48 4.76 -11.28
CA GLU A 148 -9.37 4.16 -10.27
C GLU A 148 -10.73 4.86 -10.24
N MET A 149 -10.75 6.20 -10.26
CA MET A 149 -12.01 6.94 -10.35
C MET A 149 -12.79 6.61 -11.63
N ALA A 150 -12.10 6.48 -12.77
CA ALA A 150 -12.73 6.08 -14.03
C ALA A 150 -13.23 4.63 -13.99
N LYS A 151 -12.58 3.74 -13.24
CA LYS A 151 -13.05 2.36 -13.01
C LYS A 151 -14.31 2.35 -12.14
N LEU A 152 -14.29 3.05 -11.01
CA LEU A 152 -15.43 3.16 -10.10
C LEU A 152 -16.65 3.79 -10.79
N GLU A 153 -16.47 4.81 -11.63
CA GLU A 153 -17.59 5.42 -12.37
C GLU A 153 -18.17 4.46 -13.42
N ARG A 154 -17.33 3.64 -14.08
CA ARG A 154 -17.80 2.58 -14.98
C ARG A 154 -18.59 1.50 -14.24
N GLU A 155 -18.12 1.07 -13.08
CA GLU A 155 -18.82 0.09 -12.25
C GLU A 155 -20.14 0.66 -11.73
N ARG A 156 -20.13 1.91 -11.27
CA ARG A 156 -21.34 2.63 -10.83
C ARG A 156 -22.38 2.70 -11.94
N THR A 157 -22.00 3.14 -13.13
CA THR A 157 -22.94 3.26 -14.27
C THR A 157 -23.47 1.89 -14.72
N ALA A 158 -22.64 0.83 -14.68
CA ALA A 158 -23.07 -0.53 -14.95
C ALA A 158 -24.09 -1.03 -13.91
N LEU A 159 -23.84 -0.80 -12.62
CA LEU A 159 -24.77 -1.15 -11.54
C LEU A 159 -26.08 -0.36 -11.63
N GLU A 160 -26.02 0.94 -11.90
CA GLU A 160 -27.20 1.78 -12.11
C GLU A 160 -28.05 1.29 -13.30
N GLY A 161 -27.39 0.88 -14.39
CA GLY A 161 -28.03 0.22 -15.53
C GLY A 161 -28.74 -1.08 -15.11
N ARG A 162 -28.04 -1.95 -14.37
CA ARG A 162 -28.60 -3.22 -13.92
C ARG A 162 -29.78 -3.07 -12.98
N ILE A 163 -29.74 -2.07 -12.08
CA ILE A 163 -30.87 -1.73 -11.20
C ILE A 163 -32.08 -1.32 -12.05
N THR A 164 -31.87 -0.53 -13.09
CA THR A 164 -32.96 -0.08 -13.98
C THR A 164 -33.55 -1.26 -14.76
N GLU A 165 -32.71 -2.15 -15.28
CA GLU A 165 -33.15 -3.39 -15.93
C GLU A 165 -34.00 -4.26 -14.99
N LEU A 166 -33.53 -4.49 -13.76
CA LEU A 166 -34.24 -5.30 -12.78
C LEU A 166 -35.60 -4.68 -12.39
N ARG A 167 -35.67 -3.36 -12.24
CA ARG A 167 -36.94 -2.65 -11.96
C ARG A 167 -37.93 -2.77 -13.11
N ASN A 168 -37.47 -2.68 -14.35
CA ASN A 168 -38.31 -2.87 -15.52
C ASN A 168 -38.77 -4.32 -15.62
N PHE A 169 -37.85 -5.27 -15.45
CA PHE A 169 -38.16 -6.70 -15.41
C PHE A 169 -39.22 -7.03 -14.35
N GLU A 170 -39.09 -6.50 -13.14
CA GLU A 170 -40.07 -6.70 -12.07
C GLU A 170 -41.46 -6.14 -12.46
N ARG A 171 -41.49 -4.92 -13.01
CA ARG A 171 -42.74 -4.29 -13.44
C ARG A 171 -43.43 -5.13 -14.52
N ASP A 172 -42.68 -5.55 -15.52
CA ASP A 172 -43.18 -6.32 -16.66
C ASP A 172 -43.62 -7.72 -16.22
N TYR A 173 -42.84 -8.38 -15.35
CA TYR A 173 -43.18 -9.68 -14.77
C TYR A 173 -44.47 -9.61 -13.95
N ARG A 174 -44.64 -8.58 -13.10
CA ARG A 174 -45.89 -8.36 -12.34
C ARG A 174 -47.09 -8.10 -13.26
N ALA A 175 -46.91 -7.33 -14.33
CA ALA A 175 -47.96 -7.09 -15.31
C ALA A 175 -48.36 -8.37 -16.06
N GLN A 176 -47.36 -9.17 -16.48
CA GLN A 176 -47.58 -10.45 -17.14
C GLN A 176 -48.28 -11.45 -16.22
N LEU A 177 -47.87 -11.55 -14.95
CA LEU A 177 -48.50 -12.42 -13.97
C LEU A 177 -49.97 -12.02 -13.72
N ARG A 178 -50.25 -10.72 -13.61
CA ARG A 178 -51.62 -10.22 -13.48
C ARG A 178 -52.47 -10.59 -14.69
N SER A 179 -51.98 -10.30 -15.90
CA SER A 179 -52.68 -10.63 -17.14
C SER A 179 -52.94 -12.14 -17.28
N TYR A 180 -51.96 -12.97 -16.91
CA TYR A 180 -52.10 -14.42 -16.90
C TYR A 180 -53.20 -14.89 -15.92
N MET A 181 -53.20 -14.35 -14.70
CA MET A 181 -54.22 -14.67 -13.70
C MET A 181 -55.62 -14.20 -14.12
N GLU A 182 -55.75 -12.98 -14.65
CA GLU A 182 -57.01 -12.45 -15.18
C GLU A 182 -57.53 -13.30 -16.36
N GLY A 183 -56.63 -13.73 -17.26
CA GLY A 183 -56.96 -14.64 -18.34
C GLY A 183 -57.50 -15.98 -17.83
N LYS A 184 -56.83 -16.60 -16.85
CA LYS A 184 -57.29 -17.84 -16.23
C LYS A 184 -58.64 -17.69 -15.53
N LEU A 185 -58.88 -16.57 -14.85
CA LEU A 185 -60.18 -16.28 -14.24
C LEU A 185 -61.29 -16.15 -15.29
N ARG A 186 -61.02 -15.46 -16.41
CA ARG A 186 -61.98 -15.32 -17.52
C ARG A 186 -62.28 -16.66 -18.21
N ASP A 187 -61.27 -17.51 -18.38
CA ASP A 187 -61.45 -18.86 -18.92
C ASP A 187 -62.34 -19.73 -18.00
N LEU A 188 -62.18 -19.59 -16.67
CA LEU A 188 -63.03 -20.28 -15.70
C LEU A 188 -64.46 -19.74 -15.71
N GLU A 189 -64.65 -18.42 -15.80
CA GLU A 189 -65.98 -17.79 -15.86
C GLU A 189 -66.73 -18.17 -17.15
N THR A 190 -66.04 -18.20 -18.29
CA THR A 190 -66.61 -18.64 -19.56
C THR A 190 -66.94 -20.13 -19.55
N THR A 191 -66.06 -20.97 -18.99
CA THR A 191 -66.32 -22.41 -18.81
C THR A 191 -67.55 -22.64 -17.92
N ALA A 192 -67.65 -21.93 -16.79
CA ALA A 192 -68.79 -22.01 -15.87
C ALA A 192 -70.10 -21.54 -16.54
N THR A 193 -70.06 -20.44 -17.29
CA THR A 193 -71.22 -19.91 -18.02
C THR A 193 -71.67 -20.86 -19.13
N SER A 194 -70.75 -21.47 -19.89
CA SER A 194 -71.12 -22.45 -20.92
C SER A 194 -71.71 -23.73 -20.32
N SER A 195 -71.22 -24.16 -19.15
CA SER A 195 -71.76 -25.32 -18.43
C SER A 195 -73.19 -25.06 -17.94
N GLY A 196 -73.47 -23.85 -17.44
CA GLY A 196 -74.82 -23.43 -17.04
C GLY A 196 -75.77 -23.10 -18.19
N SER A 197 -75.24 -22.86 -19.39
CA SER A 197 -76.01 -22.49 -20.58
C SER A 197 -76.39 -23.67 -21.48
N THR A 198 -76.08 -24.92 -21.13
CA THR A 198 -76.64 -26.06 -21.86
C THR A 198 -78.17 -26.01 -21.74
N PRO A 199 -78.93 -25.68 -22.82
CA PRO A 199 -80.36 -25.73 -22.73
C PRO A 199 -80.69 -27.22 -22.60
N VAL A 200 -81.28 -27.62 -21.47
CA VAL A 200 -82.02 -28.89 -21.39
C VAL A 200 -83.03 -28.82 -22.51
N SER A 201 -82.69 -29.42 -23.64
CA SER A 201 -83.55 -29.45 -24.81
C SER A 201 -84.79 -30.20 -24.35
N ALA A 202 -85.85 -29.44 -24.09
CA ALA A 202 -87.20 -29.93 -23.99
C ALA A 202 -87.54 -30.55 -25.35
N ILE A 203 -87.10 -31.79 -25.56
CA ILE A 203 -87.61 -32.69 -26.57
C ILE A 203 -89.06 -32.93 -26.17
N GLY A 204 -89.94 -32.38 -26.99
CA GLY A 204 -91.38 -32.43 -26.79
C GLY A 204 -92.00 -33.77 -27.18
N LEU A 205 -93.26 -33.87 -26.75
CA LEU A 205 -94.36 -34.74 -27.19
C LEU A 205 -94.23 -36.23 -26.87
#